data_AF-A0A6I9XX36-F1
#
_entry.id   AF-A0A6I9XX36-F1
#
_cell.length_a   1.000
_cell.length_b   1.000
_cell.length_c   1.000
_cell.angle_alpha   90.00
_cell.angle_beta   90.00
_cell.angle_gamma   90.00
#
_symmetry.space_group_name_H-M   'P 1'
#
loop_
_entity.id
_entity.type
_entity.pdbx_description
1 polymer ?
#
loop_
_entity_poly.entity_id
_entity_poly.type
_entity_poly.pdbx_seq_one_letter_code
_entity_poly.pdbx_strand_id
1 'polypeptide(L)'
;MSQRGTVPGGEHEGSRRMKTELLVQMDGLARSDDLVFVLAASNLPWELDYAMLRRLEKRILVDLPNQEARQTMIQHWLPPVSNSGGVELRTELDYNLLSQETEGYSGSDIKLVCKEAAMRPVRKIFSALENHQPDSGNLPVIHLDTVTTEDFLDVISHTKPSAKNLSQKYVDWQREFESV
;
A
#
# COMPACT_ATOMS: atom_id res chain seq x y z
N MET A 1 -9.48 52.63 9.78
CA MET A 1 -9.23 51.77 8.61
C MET A 1 -7.89 51.09 8.77
N SER A 2 -7.86 49.78 8.99
CA SER A 2 -6.64 48.99 8.79
C SER A 2 -7.10 47.68 8.17
N GLN A 3 -7.15 47.69 6.83
CA GLN A 3 -7.46 46.53 6.03
C GLN A 3 -6.19 45.67 6.03
N ARG A 4 -6.14 44.69 6.92
CA ARG A 4 -5.07 43.70 6.97
C ARG A 4 -5.25 42.82 5.73
N GLY A 5 -4.30 42.93 4.79
CA GLY A 5 -4.33 42.25 3.51
C GLY A 5 -4.60 40.75 3.68
N THR A 6 -5.64 40.28 3.01
CA THR A 6 -5.86 38.87 2.76
C THR A 6 -4.76 38.38 1.82
N VAL A 7 -3.77 37.68 2.37
CA VAL A 7 -2.84 36.88 1.57
C VAL A 7 -3.64 35.75 0.94
N PRO A 8 -3.75 35.63 -0.40
CA PRO A 8 -4.37 34.48 -1.02
C PRO A 8 -3.43 33.29 -0.79
N GLY A 9 -3.80 32.38 0.10
CA GLY A 9 -2.99 31.20 0.48
C GLY A 9 -2.58 31.13 1.96
N GLY A 10 -3.09 32.00 2.84
CA GLY A 10 -2.83 31.89 4.27
C GLY A 10 -3.55 30.69 4.91
N GLU A 11 -2.80 29.78 5.51
CA GLU A 11 -3.34 28.70 6.37
C GLU A 11 -4.45 29.23 7.30
N HIS A 12 -5.59 28.54 7.33
CA HIS A 12 -6.74 28.90 8.16
C HIS A 12 -6.34 29.04 9.63
N GLU A 13 -6.82 30.08 10.31
CA GLU A 13 -6.46 30.39 11.70
C GLU A 13 -6.69 29.19 12.65
N GLY A 14 -7.75 28.41 12.42
CA GLY A 14 -8.01 27.18 13.16
C GLY A 14 -6.89 26.14 13.02
N SER A 15 -6.35 25.94 11.81
CA SER A 15 -5.23 25.02 11.56
C SER A 15 -3.96 25.46 12.30
N ARG A 16 -3.68 26.78 12.27
CA ARG A 16 -2.54 27.35 13.01
C ARG A 16 -2.64 27.13 14.51
N ARG A 17 -3.83 27.34 15.10
CA ARG A 17 -4.07 27.11 16.53
C ARG A 17 -3.92 25.64 16.90
N MET A 18 -4.49 24.73 16.09
CA MET A 18 -4.36 23.28 16.30
C MET A 18 -2.90 22.83 16.25
N LYS A 19 -2.14 23.28 15.25
CA LYS A 19 -0.71 23.01 15.14
C LYS A 19 0.08 23.54 16.33
N THR A 20 -0.24 24.74 16.80
CA THR A 20 0.42 25.33 17.98
C THR A 20 0.15 24.50 19.22
N GLU A 21 -1.10 24.09 19.43
CA GLU A 21 -1.47 23.24 20.57
C GLU A 21 -0.75 21.89 20.52
N LEU A 22 -0.72 21.24 19.36
CA LEU A 22 0.01 19.98 19.17
C LEU A 22 1.50 20.12 19.54
N LEU A 23 2.15 21.20 19.09
CA LEU A 23 3.55 21.48 19.41
C LEU A 23 3.78 21.67 20.92
N VAL A 24 2.88 22.38 21.60
CA VAL A 24 2.94 22.61 23.05
C VAL A 24 2.77 21.29 23.81
N GLN A 25 1.83 20.44 23.39
CA GLN A 25 1.63 19.13 24.01
C GLN A 25 2.84 18.21 23.80
N MET A 26 3.42 18.19 22.60
CA MET A 26 4.65 17.43 22.34
C MET A 26 5.83 17.89 23.22
N ASP A 27 5.98 19.20 23.45
CA ASP A 27 7.01 19.73 24.36
C ASP A 27 6.72 19.38 25.83
N GLY A 28 5.44 19.24 26.20
CA GLY A 28 4.99 18.81 27.51
C GLY A 28 5.35 17.35 27.79
N LEU A 29 5.19 16.47 26.79
CA LEU A 29 5.53 15.04 26.90
C LEU A 29 7.02 14.81 27.18
N ALA A 30 7.90 15.64 26.62
CA ALA A 30 9.33 15.54 26.89
C ALA A 30 9.73 15.90 28.34
N ARG A 31 8.80 16.48 29.12
CA ARG A 31 9.02 16.94 30.51
C ARG A 31 8.27 16.11 31.55
N SER A 32 7.34 15.26 31.11
CA SER A 32 6.59 14.35 32.00
C SER A 32 7.38 13.07 32.25
N ASP A 33 7.13 12.44 33.40
CA ASP A 33 7.63 11.09 33.70
C ASP A 33 6.85 10.00 32.93
N ASP A 34 5.78 10.36 32.22
CA ASP A 34 4.99 9.46 31.39
C ASP A 34 5.77 8.99 30.15
N LEU A 35 5.79 7.67 29.94
CA LEU A 35 6.43 7.06 28.77
C LEU A 35 5.47 7.07 27.57
N VAL A 36 5.48 8.16 26.80
CA VAL A 36 4.67 8.30 25.57
C VAL A 36 5.56 8.20 24.33
N PHE A 37 5.24 7.27 23.42
CA PHE A 37 5.90 7.14 22.13
C PHE A 37 5.03 7.72 21.00
N VAL A 38 5.57 8.69 20.26
CA VAL A 38 4.86 9.34 19.14
C VAL A 38 5.41 8.80 17.82
N LEU A 39 4.53 8.15 17.05
CA LEU A 39 4.81 7.71 15.68
C LEU A 39 3.99 8.55 14.70
N ALA A 40 4.67 9.13 13.70
CA ALA A 40 4.04 9.86 12.60
C ALA A 40 4.39 9.22 11.25
N ALA A 41 3.44 9.24 10.32
CA ALA A 41 3.62 8.75 8.95
C ALA A 41 3.13 9.80 7.97
N SER A 42 3.90 10.07 6.91
CA SER A 42 3.55 11.04 5.87
C SER A 42 4.10 10.61 4.52
N ASN A 43 3.29 10.77 3.47
CA ASN A 43 3.71 10.61 2.07
C ASN A 43 4.18 11.93 1.44
N LEU A 44 4.11 13.05 2.18
CA LEU A 44 4.51 14.38 1.72
C LEU A 44 5.45 15.03 2.75
N PRO A 45 6.62 14.44 3.04
CA PRO A 45 7.47 14.90 4.13
C PRO A 45 8.06 16.30 3.90
N TRP A 46 8.18 16.76 2.65
CA TRP A 46 8.61 18.11 2.29
C TRP A 46 7.57 19.20 2.56
N GLU A 47 6.31 18.85 2.84
CA GLU A 47 5.27 19.81 3.25
C GLU A 47 5.24 20.04 4.77
N LEU A 48 5.99 19.23 5.53
CA LEU A 48 6.11 19.40 6.96
C LEU A 48 6.93 20.65 7.29
N ASP A 49 6.43 21.45 8.21
CA ASP A 49 7.15 22.62 8.70
C ASP A 49 8.33 22.23 9.60
N TYR A 50 9.29 23.15 9.70
CA TYR A 50 10.47 22.98 10.55
C TYR A 50 10.17 22.85 12.06
N ALA A 51 9.01 23.28 12.57
CA ALA A 51 8.68 23.14 13.98
C ALA A 51 8.28 21.70 14.32
N MET A 52 7.55 21.03 13.42
CA MET A 52 7.25 19.61 13.46
C MET A 52 8.51 18.77 13.26
N LEU A 53 9.30 19.06 12.21
CA LEU A 53 10.54 18.32 11.93
C LEU A 53 11.48 18.32 13.13
N ARG A 54 11.62 19.43 13.86
CA ARG A 54 12.47 19.49 15.07
C ARG A 54 12.02 18.59 16.22
N ARG A 55 10.73 18.28 16.34
CA ARG A 55 10.18 17.43 17.42
C ARG A 55 10.05 15.97 17.01
N LEU A 56 10.01 15.70 15.70
CA LEU A 56 10.12 14.37 15.13
C LEU A 56 11.60 14.06 14.87
N GLU A 57 12.30 13.73 15.95
CA GLU A 57 13.75 13.60 15.98
C GLU A 57 14.27 12.44 15.13
N LYS A 58 13.59 11.30 15.14
CA LYS A 58 13.95 10.10 14.37
C LYS A 58 13.06 9.99 13.14
N ARG A 59 13.69 9.88 11.96
CA ARG A 59 13.02 9.83 10.66
C ARG A 59 13.55 8.62 9.90
N ILE A 60 12.63 7.77 9.45
CA ILE A 60 12.95 6.52 8.75
C ILE A 60 12.25 6.57 7.40
N LEU A 61 13.00 6.47 6.31
CA LEU A 61 12.41 6.26 4.99
C LEU A 61 11.96 4.81 4.87
N VAL A 62 10.67 4.59 4.66
CA VAL A 62 10.12 3.27 4.31
C VAL A 62 10.07 3.18 2.79
N ASP A 63 11.09 2.56 2.21
CA ASP A 63 11.21 2.39 0.76
C ASP A 63 10.32 1.24 0.23
N LEU A 64 10.26 1.11 -1.09
CA LEU A 64 9.59 0.02 -1.77
C LEU A 64 10.19 -1.34 -1.37
N PRO A 65 9.36 -2.40 -1.34
CA PRO A 65 9.84 -3.73 -0.97
C PRO A 65 10.92 -4.22 -1.95
N ASN A 66 12.02 -4.72 -1.40
CA ASN A 66 13.05 -5.43 -2.16
C ASN A 66 12.50 -6.76 -2.71
N GLN A 67 13.26 -7.44 -3.57
CA GLN A 67 12.81 -8.66 -4.23
C GLN A 67 12.36 -9.76 -3.24
N GLU A 68 13.14 -10.01 -2.19
CA GLU A 68 12.82 -11.01 -1.16
C GLU A 68 11.54 -10.67 -0.38
N ALA A 69 11.36 -9.38 -0.04
CA ALA A 69 10.14 -8.89 0.57
C ALA A 69 8.95 -9.08 -0.38
N ARG A 70 9.08 -8.76 -1.67
CA ARG A 70 8.01 -8.99 -2.65
C ARG A 70 7.65 -10.46 -2.77
N GLN A 71 8.64 -11.35 -2.82
CA GLN A 71 8.42 -12.79 -2.84
C GLN A 71 7.62 -13.24 -1.61
N THR A 72 8.04 -12.81 -0.41
CA THR A 72 7.37 -13.12 0.86
C THR A 72 5.94 -12.58 0.87
N MET A 73 5.72 -11.37 0.35
CA MET A 73 4.39 -10.76 0.26
C MET A 73 3.48 -11.53 -0.69
N ILE A 74 3.97 -11.96 -1.85
CA ILE A 74 3.19 -12.76 -2.81
C ILE A 74 2.82 -14.10 -2.17
N GLN A 75 3.77 -14.77 -1.51
CA GLN A 75 3.50 -16.01 -0.76
C GLN A 75 2.48 -15.83 0.37
N HIS A 76 2.52 -14.69 1.05
CA HIS A 76 1.58 -14.37 2.11
C HIS A 76 0.15 -14.15 1.58
N TRP A 77 0.00 -13.38 0.51
CA TRP A 77 -1.32 -13.04 -0.04
C TRP A 77 -1.91 -14.14 -0.94
N LEU A 78 -1.07 -14.93 -1.58
CA LEU A 78 -1.47 -15.98 -2.51
C LEU A 78 -0.60 -17.25 -2.30
N PRO A 79 -0.75 -17.93 -1.15
CA PRO A 79 0.02 -19.14 -0.82
C PRO A 79 -0.37 -20.34 -1.71
N PRO A 80 0.42 -21.43 -1.71
CA PRO A 80 0.15 -22.64 -2.51
C PRO A 80 -1.24 -23.23 -2.28
N VAL A 81 -1.72 -23.17 -1.03
CA VAL A 81 -3.06 -23.57 -0.65
C VAL A 81 -3.61 -22.53 0.32
N SER A 82 -4.78 -21.98 0.00
CA SER A 82 -5.52 -21.08 0.87
C SER A 82 -6.89 -21.65 1.16
N ASN A 83 -7.21 -21.79 2.44
CA ASN A 83 -8.51 -22.28 2.93
C ASN A 83 -9.21 -21.17 3.69
N SER A 84 -9.97 -20.36 2.98
CA SER A 84 -10.72 -19.25 3.58
C SER A 84 -12.21 -19.46 3.36
N GLY A 85 -12.99 -19.45 4.45
CA GLY A 85 -14.45 -19.56 4.37
C GLY A 85 -14.97 -20.89 3.81
N GLY A 86 -14.20 -21.98 3.92
CA GLY A 86 -14.58 -23.31 3.41
C GLY A 86 -14.31 -23.51 1.91
N VAL A 87 -13.67 -22.55 1.25
CA VAL A 87 -13.23 -22.66 -0.15
C VAL A 87 -11.71 -22.86 -0.18
N GLU A 88 -11.28 -23.94 -0.82
CA GLU A 88 -9.88 -24.23 -1.08
C GLU A 88 -9.47 -23.59 -2.42
N LEU A 89 -8.47 -22.71 -2.38
CA LEU A 89 -7.81 -22.15 -3.56
C LEU A 89 -6.40 -22.74 -3.64
N ARG A 90 -6.08 -23.38 -4.78
CA ARG A 90 -4.75 -23.88 -5.09
C ARG A 90 -4.02 -22.93 -6.01
N THR A 91 -2.72 -22.79 -5.82
CA THR A 91 -1.86 -21.94 -6.64
C THR A 91 -0.58 -22.68 -7.02
N GLU A 92 -0.17 -22.53 -8.27
CA GLU A 92 1.09 -23.07 -8.83
C GLU A 92 1.91 -21.89 -9.38
N LEU A 93 2.58 -21.21 -8.46
CA LEU A 93 3.29 -19.96 -8.72
C LEU A 93 4.80 -20.11 -8.59
N ASP A 94 5.53 -19.61 -9.59
CA ASP A 94 6.96 -19.34 -9.46
C ASP A 94 7.17 -18.01 -8.73
N TYR A 95 7.22 -18.06 -7.40
CA TYR A 95 7.38 -16.86 -6.57
C TYR A 95 8.66 -16.08 -6.86
N ASN A 96 9.74 -16.75 -7.29
CA ASN A 96 10.99 -16.07 -7.62
C ASN A 96 10.82 -15.24 -8.89
N LEU A 97 10.26 -15.83 -9.96
CA LEU A 97 9.95 -15.10 -11.19
C LEU A 97 8.99 -13.94 -10.92
N LEU A 98 7.90 -14.19 -10.19
CA LEU A 98 6.91 -13.15 -9.88
C LEU A 98 7.50 -11.99 -9.05
N SER A 99 8.47 -12.27 -8.17
CA SER A 99 9.16 -11.23 -7.41
C SER A 99 10.02 -10.30 -8.30
N GLN A 100 10.53 -10.82 -9.42
CA GLN A 100 11.30 -10.05 -10.41
C GLN A 100 10.36 -9.18 -11.25
N GLU A 101 9.27 -9.77 -11.75
CA GLU A 101 8.28 -9.08 -12.59
C GLU A 101 7.50 -7.99 -11.84
N THR A 102 7.49 -8.02 -10.51
CA THR A 102 6.84 -7.02 -9.65
C THR A 102 7.80 -5.91 -9.17
N GLU A 103 8.92 -5.69 -9.87
CA GLU A 103 9.83 -4.60 -9.54
C GLU A 103 9.14 -3.21 -9.56
N GLY A 104 9.35 -2.44 -8.49
CA GLY A 104 8.77 -1.10 -8.33
C GLY A 104 7.33 -1.08 -7.83
N TYR A 105 6.74 -2.24 -7.52
CA TYR A 105 5.41 -2.31 -6.92
C TYR A 105 5.46 -1.97 -5.44
N SER A 106 4.48 -1.19 -4.98
CA SER A 106 4.24 -1.02 -3.54
C SER A 106 3.57 -2.25 -2.95
N GLY A 107 3.55 -2.35 -1.61
CA GLY A 107 2.84 -3.43 -0.94
C GLY A 107 1.35 -3.51 -1.27
N SER A 108 0.72 -2.34 -1.50
CA SER A 108 -0.68 -2.25 -1.94
C SER A 108 -0.87 -2.77 -3.35
N ASP A 109 0.07 -2.48 -4.26
CA ASP A 109 0.02 -2.98 -5.64
C ASP A 109 0.15 -4.50 -5.67
N ILE A 110 1.09 -5.08 -4.90
CA ILE A 110 1.27 -6.54 -4.79
C ILE A 110 0.00 -7.22 -4.28
N LYS A 111 -0.60 -6.66 -3.23
CA LYS A 111 -1.87 -7.15 -2.68
C LYS A 111 -2.98 -7.12 -3.73
N LEU A 112 -3.06 -6.04 -4.51
CA LEU A 112 -4.05 -5.90 -5.58
C LEU A 112 -3.84 -6.96 -6.66
N VAL A 113 -2.61 -7.16 -7.15
CA VAL A 113 -2.30 -8.19 -8.15
C VAL A 113 -2.66 -9.58 -7.64
N CYS A 114 -2.28 -9.91 -6.40
CA CYS A 114 -2.61 -11.21 -5.79
C CYS A 114 -4.13 -11.42 -5.71
N LYS A 115 -4.88 -10.38 -5.33
CA LYS A 115 -6.34 -10.43 -5.29
C LYS A 115 -6.95 -10.64 -6.67
N GLU A 116 -6.47 -9.91 -7.69
CA GLU A 116 -6.97 -10.04 -9.06
C GLU A 116 -6.64 -11.41 -9.66
N ALA A 117 -5.45 -11.96 -9.38
CA ALA A 117 -5.06 -13.30 -9.77
C ALA A 117 -5.97 -14.36 -9.10
N ALA A 118 -6.24 -14.23 -7.80
CA ALA A 118 -7.16 -15.11 -7.08
C ALA A 118 -8.61 -15.06 -7.61
N MET A 119 -9.01 -13.95 -8.22
CA MET A 119 -10.34 -13.80 -8.83
C MET A 119 -10.45 -14.40 -10.24
N ARG A 120 -9.34 -14.82 -10.87
CA ARG A 120 -9.37 -15.41 -12.23
C ARG A 120 -10.25 -16.67 -12.34
N PRO A 121 -10.12 -17.68 -11.46
CA PRO A 121 -10.99 -18.86 -11.51
C PRO A 121 -12.46 -18.50 -11.31
N VAL A 122 -12.73 -17.57 -10.40
CA VAL A 122 -14.09 -17.10 -10.11
C VAL A 122 -14.71 -16.43 -11.35
N ARG A 123 -13.97 -15.58 -12.05
CA ARG A 123 -14.42 -14.95 -13.30
C ARG A 123 -14.73 -15.99 -14.39
N LYS A 124 -13.90 -17.04 -14.53
CA LYS A 124 -14.14 -18.15 -15.47
C LYS A 124 -15.46 -18.88 -15.16
N ILE A 125 -15.72 -19.16 -13.88
CA ILE A 125 -16.97 -19.78 -13.43
C ILE A 125 -18.18 -18.91 -13.77
N PHE A 126 -18.13 -17.61 -13.47
CA PHE A 126 -19.23 -16.69 -13.80
C PHE A 126 -19.50 -16.64 -15.30
N SER A 127 -18.46 -16.55 -16.13
CA SER A 127 -18.61 -16.58 -17.59
C SER A 127 -19.18 -17.91 -18.09
N ALA A 128 -18.83 -19.05 -17.48
CA ALA A 128 -19.41 -20.34 -17.84
C ALA A 128 -20.90 -20.44 -17.46
N LEU A 129 -21.29 -19.91 -16.31
CA LEU A 129 -22.69 -19.88 -15.85
C LEU A 129 -23.57 -18.97 -16.70
N GLU A 130 -23.06 -17.79 -17.08
CA GLU A 130 -23.80 -16.82 -17.92
C GLU A 130 -24.04 -17.35 -19.34
N ASN A 131 -23.09 -18.12 -19.87
CA ASN A 131 -23.20 -18.74 -21.19
C ASN A 131 -24.01 -20.06 -21.18
N HIS A 132 -24.42 -20.56 -20.02
CA HIS A 132 -25.13 -21.83 -19.92
C HIS A 132 -26.61 -21.67 -20.32
N GLN A 133 -27.03 -22.37 -21.38
CA GLN A 133 -28.44 -22.42 -21.76
C GLN A 133 -29.21 -23.38 -20.81
N PRO A 134 -30.46 -23.05 -20.43
CA PRO A 134 -31.25 -23.80 -19.44
C PRO A 134 -31.71 -25.19 -19.91
N ASP A 135 -31.57 -25.53 -21.20
CA ASP A 135 -32.11 -26.78 -21.77
C ASP A 135 -31.25 -28.03 -21.48
N SER A 136 -30.05 -27.86 -20.92
CA SER A 136 -29.19 -28.96 -20.49
C SER A 136 -29.37 -29.17 -18.98
N GLY A 137 -30.22 -30.13 -18.58
CA GLY A 137 -30.63 -30.39 -17.18
C GLY A 137 -29.54 -30.78 -16.17
N ASN A 138 -28.26 -30.52 -16.46
CA ASN A 138 -27.15 -30.63 -15.51
C ASN A 138 -26.57 -29.24 -15.23
N LEU A 139 -26.49 -28.87 -13.95
CA LEU A 139 -25.66 -27.76 -13.51
C LEU A 139 -24.19 -28.10 -13.81
N PRO A 140 -23.38 -27.17 -14.33
CA PRO A 140 -21.95 -27.39 -14.48
C PRO A 140 -21.36 -27.63 -13.09
N VAL A 141 -20.53 -28.67 -12.97
CA VAL A 141 -19.81 -28.92 -11.72
C VAL A 141 -18.80 -27.79 -11.53
N ILE A 142 -19.05 -26.95 -10.52
CA ILE A 142 -18.22 -25.78 -10.25
C ILE A 142 -17.00 -26.23 -9.43
N HIS A 143 -15.85 -26.29 -10.08
CA HIS A 143 -14.56 -26.42 -9.42
C HIS A 143 -13.78 -25.13 -9.60
N LEU A 144 -13.11 -24.66 -8.54
CA LEU A 144 -12.12 -23.59 -8.69
C LEU A 144 -10.88 -24.16 -9.35
N ASP A 145 -10.53 -23.60 -10.50
CA ASP A 145 -9.26 -23.87 -11.16
C ASP A 145 -8.08 -23.41 -10.29
N THR A 146 -6.96 -24.14 -10.41
CA THR A 146 -5.68 -23.73 -9.84
C THR A 146 -5.21 -22.43 -10.51
N VAL A 147 -4.79 -21.44 -9.71
CA VAL A 147 -4.21 -20.20 -10.23
C VAL A 147 -2.76 -20.44 -10.61
N THR A 148 -2.40 -20.13 -11.85
CA THR A 148 -1.05 -20.38 -12.38
C THR A 148 -0.21 -19.10 -12.44
N THR A 149 1.09 -19.27 -12.68
CA THR A 149 2.01 -18.14 -12.92
C THR A 149 1.56 -17.30 -14.12
N GLU A 150 1.01 -17.91 -15.17
CA GLU A 150 0.51 -17.21 -16.36
C GLU A 150 -0.68 -16.30 -16.03
N ASP A 151 -1.62 -16.77 -15.20
CA ASP A 151 -2.75 -15.97 -14.74
C ASP A 151 -2.26 -14.71 -13.99
N PHE A 152 -1.20 -14.85 -13.19
CA PHE A 152 -0.59 -13.74 -12.45
C PHE A 152 0.10 -12.75 -13.40
N LEU A 153 0.87 -13.25 -14.37
CA LEU A 153 1.55 -12.40 -15.37
C LEU A 153 0.54 -11.62 -16.23
N ASP A 154 -0.59 -12.24 -16.58
CA ASP A 154 -1.66 -11.53 -17.30
C ASP A 154 -2.29 -10.42 -16.45
N VAL A 155 -2.36 -10.58 -15.12
CA VAL A 155 -2.81 -9.50 -14.22
C VAL A 155 -1.78 -8.37 -14.13
N ILE A 156 -0.49 -8.69 -14.05
CA ILE A 156 0.61 -7.72 -14.05
C ILE A 156 0.55 -6.84 -15.30
N SER A 157 0.24 -7.41 -16.48
CA SER A 157 0.18 -6.64 -17.73
C SER A 157 -0.86 -5.51 -17.71
N HIS A 158 -1.89 -5.65 -16.86
CA HIS A 158 -2.99 -4.69 -16.71
C HIS A 158 -2.89 -3.83 -15.43
N THR A 159 -1.96 -4.13 -14.52
CA THR A 159 -1.83 -3.44 -13.22
C THR A 159 -0.48 -2.75 -13.14
N LYS A 160 -0.40 -1.44 -13.36
CA LYS A 160 0.89 -0.72 -13.34
C LYS A 160 1.30 -0.33 -11.90
N PRO A 161 2.61 -0.28 -11.59
CA PRO A 161 3.10 0.14 -10.27
C PRO A 161 2.74 1.61 -10.00
N SER A 162 2.28 1.89 -8.78
CA SER A 162 1.80 3.23 -8.40
C SER A 162 2.93 4.20 -7.98
N ALA A 163 4.06 3.67 -7.50
CA ALA A 163 5.09 4.46 -6.81
C ALA A 163 6.40 4.67 -7.60
N LYS A 164 6.51 4.15 -8.83
CA LYS A 164 7.78 4.08 -9.60
C LYS A 164 8.51 5.42 -9.78
N ASN A 165 7.78 6.54 -9.85
CA ASN A 165 8.34 7.86 -10.21
C ASN A 165 8.66 8.76 -9.00
N LEU A 166 8.44 8.30 -7.77
CA LEU A 166 8.60 9.15 -6.58
C LEU A 166 9.89 8.88 -5.79
N SER A 167 10.61 7.79 -6.10
CA SER A 167 11.77 7.32 -5.33
C SER A 167 12.85 8.40 -5.17
N GLN A 168 13.21 9.10 -6.24
CA GLN A 168 14.28 10.11 -6.20
C GLN A 168 13.98 11.25 -5.21
N LYS A 169 12.73 11.73 -5.18
CA LYS A 169 12.33 12.83 -4.30
C LYS A 169 12.43 12.43 -2.82
N TYR A 170 12.10 11.19 -2.50
CA TYR A 170 12.24 10.66 -1.14
C TYR A 170 13.71 10.44 -0.76
N VAL A 171 14.53 9.93 -1.67
CA VAL A 171 15.98 9.76 -1.45
C VAL A 171 16.68 11.09 -1.20
N ASP A 172 16.34 12.12 -1.97
CA ASP A 172 16.93 13.45 -1.79
C ASP A 172 16.49 14.07 -0.46
N TRP A 173 15.21 13.91 -0.08
CA TRP A 173 14.71 14.35 1.22
C TRP A 173 15.37 13.59 2.39
N GLN A 174 15.56 12.28 2.26
CA GLN A 174 16.28 11.48 3.26
C GLN A 174 17.72 11.98 3.39
N ARG A 175 18.45 12.20 2.30
CA ARG A 175 19.84 12.70 2.36
C ARG A 175 19.95 14.03 3.12
N GLU A 176 18.94 14.89 3.03
CA GLU A 176 18.92 16.19 3.71
C GLU A 176 18.49 16.10 5.19
N PHE A 177 17.55 15.21 5.52
CA PHE A 177 16.89 15.17 6.83
C PHE A 177 17.06 13.86 7.62
N GLU A 178 17.87 12.91 7.14
CA GLU A 178 18.12 11.66 7.84
C GLU A 178 18.73 11.89 9.22
N SER A 179 18.20 11.16 10.21
CA SER A 179 18.69 11.20 11.57
C SER A 179 19.77 10.13 11.71
N VAL A 180 20.99 10.52 12.07
CA VAL A 180 22.05 9.59 12.50
C VAL A 180 21.59 8.79 13.74
#